data_AF-A0A1J0LQG0-F1
#
_entry.id   AF-A0A1J0LQG0-F1
#
_cell.length_a   1.000
_cell.length_b   1.000
_cell.length_c   1.000
_cell.angle_alpha   90.00
_cell.angle_beta   90.00
_cell.angle_gamma   90.00
#
_symmetry.space_group_name_H-M   'P 1'
#
loop_
_entity.id
_entity.type
_entity.pdbx_description
1 polymer ?
#
loop_
_entity_poly.entity_id
_entity_poly.type
_entity_poly.pdbx_seq_one_letter_code
_entity_poly.pdbx_strand_id
1 'polypeptide(L)'
;MTFKNVLRIAAMCIFLGRAWQFIRWDAPFRTLLWDEKLMSGLVEKIGFESWTAYVTSSHVNDLIQTVITWNGYYFVLCAIAVMFYKYSLRGLKYIIYFGVFLLAILFMLETKERFYEMGMFFEHSVQLMTPLFFIWAVNETVHRNRLLFIMKCTMALCFTCHALYALGFPYFRPGIFVDMTINTFHISEKGAIHFLNTMGVLDIIASIALFFRKTEKIALYYMIAWGFISALDRTYAFYYPQLPINEFLGQYLHTTIYRLGHGLVPLAMYFLIKDRDKGRKIVW
;
A
#
# COMPACT_ATOMS: atom_id res chain seq x y z
N MET A 1 -6.33 -18.90 13.51
CA MET A 1 -5.72 -17.56 13.29
C MET A 1 -6.66 -16.49 13.83
N THR A 2 -6.20 -15.53 14.64
CA THR A 2 -7.02 -14.42 15.15
C THR A 2 -6.94 -13.22 14.20
N PHE A 3 -7.91 -12.31 14.22
CA PHE A 3 -7.85 -11.10 13.40
C PHE A 3 -6.61 -10.23 13.71
N LYS A 4 -6.18 -10.18 14.98
CA LYS A 4 -4.95 -9.48 15.41
C LYS A 4 -3.71 -10.05 14.73
N ASN A 5 -3.62 -11.38 14.59
CA ASN A 5 -2.50 -12.03 13.90
C ASN A 5 -2.49 -11.74 12.39
N VAL A 6 -3.66 -11.68 11.75
CA VAL A 6 -3.76 -11.30 10.33
C VAL A 6 -3.28 -9.86 10.13
N LEU A 7 -3.72 -8.92 10.98
CA LEU A 7 -3.27 -7.52 10.93
C LEU A 7 -1.77 -7.39 11.18
N ARG A 8 -1.20 -8.21 12.10
CA ARG A 8 0.25 -8.24 12.34
C ARG A 8 1.00 -8.63 11.06
N ILE A 9 0.61 -9.72 10.41
CA ILE A 9 1.23 -10.16 9.16
C ILE A 9 1.07 -9.10 8.08
N ALA A 10 -0.12 -8.52 7.92
CA ALA A 10 -0.36 -7.47 6.94
C ALA A 10 0.55 -6.25 7.15
N ALA A 11 0.69 -5.77 8.39
CA ALA A 11 1.57 -4.67 8.73
C ALA A 11 3.05 -5.01 8.48
N MET A 12 3.48 -6.23 8.82
CA MET A 12 4.84 -6.70 8.51
C MET A 12 5.09 -6.75 7.01
N CYS A 13 4.16 -7.28 6.22
CA CYS A 13 4.25 -7.33 4.77
C CYS A 13 4.40 -5.92 4.16
N ILE A 14 3.62 -4.94 4.62
CA ILE A 14 3.74 -3.56 4.15
C ILE A 14 5.15 -3.01 4.41
N PHE A 15 5.63 -3.09 5.66
CA PHE A 15 6.95 -2.57 6.01
C PHE A 15 8.08 -3.33 5.31
N LEU A 16 8.03 -4.67 5.24
CA LEU A 16 9.08 -5.45 4.58
C LEU A 16 9.11 -5.22 3.07
N GLY A 17 7.95 -5.14 2.42
CA GLY A 17 7.90 -4.86 0.97
C GLY A 17 8.39 -3.46 0.64
N ARG A 18 8.05 -2.45 1.45
CA ARG A 18 8.58 -1.07 1.27
C ARG A 18 10.05 -0.95 1.68
N ALA A 19 10.51 -1.70 2.68
CA ALA A 19 11.93 -1.80 3.02
C ALA A 19 12.75 -2.34 1.86
N TRP A 20 12.31 -3.44 1.25
CA TRP A 20 12.94 -4.00 0.06
C TRP A 20 12.96 -2.98 -1.07
N GLN A 21 11.82 -2.34 -1.37
CA GLN A 21 11.75 -1.28 -2.37
C GLN A 21 12.84 -0.24 -2.14
N PHE A 22 12.97 0.30 -0.94
CA PHE A 22 13.88 1.42 -0.67
C PHE A 22 15.36 1.02 -0.59
N ILE A 23 15.67 -0.22 -0.18
CA ILE A 23 17.06 -0.69 -0.04
C ILE A 23 17.65 -1.07 -1.41
N ARG A 24 16.83 -1.68 -2.27
CA ARG A 24 17.27 -2.24 -3.56
C ARG A 24 16.90 -1.38 -4.76
N TRP A 25 15.83 -0.62 -4.65
CA TRP A 25 15.23 0.17 -5.73
C TRP A 25 15.11 1.62 -5.29
N ASP A 26 14.45 2.43 -6.13
CA ASP A 26 14.28 3.86 -5.86
C ASP A 26 12.95 4.18 -5.16
N ALA A 27 12.87 5.38 -4.59
CA ALA A 27 11.65 5.98 -4.08
C ALA A 27 11.53 7.43 -4.59
N PRO A 28 10.31 7.97 -4.76
CA PRO A 28 10.08 9.24 -5.47
C PRO A 28 10.44 10.50 -4.66
N PHE A 29 11.55 10.48 -3.91
CA PHE A 29 12.06 11.64 -3.16
C PHE A 29 12.52 12.74 -4.12
N ARG A 30 13.13 12.35 -5.24
CA ARG A 30 13.56 13.25 -6.30
C ARG A 30 12.39 14.03 -6.91
N THR A 31 11.19 13.46 -6.92
CA THR A 31 9.98 14.15 -7.39
C THR A 31 9.73 15.47 -6.65
N LEU A 32 10.06 15.55 -5.36
CA LEU A 32 10.00 16.79 -4.60
C LEU A 32 11.32 17.55 -4.65
N LEU A 33 12.43 16.86 -4.36
CA LEU A 33 13.73 17.52 -4.17
C LEU A 33 14.27 18.14 -5.46
N TRP A 34 13.90 17.62 -6.62
CA TRP A 34 14.22 18.17 -7.94
C TRP A 34 13.05 18.92 -8.59
N ASP A 35 12.07 19.36 -7.81
CA ASP A 35 11.06 20.31 -8.29
C ASP A 35 11.59 21.75 -8.16
N GLU A 36 12.01 22.33 -9.28
CA GLU A 36 12.61 23.67 -9.32
C GLU A 36 11.70 24.75 -8.72
N LYS A 37 10.39 24.67 -9.02
CA LYS A 37 9.41 25.67 -8.55
C LYS A 37 9.27 25.64 -7.02
N LEU A 38 9.39 24.47 -6.41
CA LEU A 38 9.26 24.31 -4.96
C LEU A 38 10.60 24.48 -4.23
N MET A 39 11.71 24.05 -4.84
CA MET A 39 12.97 23.87 -4.15
C MET A 39 14.02 24.94 -4.46
N SER A 40 14.00 25.61 -5.62
CA SER A 40 15.03 26.61 -5.99
C SER A 40 15.29 27.64 -4.89
N GLY A 41 14.24 28.27 -4.37
CA GLY A 41 14.35 29.28 -3.32
C GLY A 41 14.84 28.76 -1.97
N LEU A 42 14.74 27.45 -1.71
CA LEU A 42 15.35 26.82 -0.54
C LEU A 42 16.81 26.45 -0.83
N VAL A 43 17.08 25.90 -2.01
CA VAL A 43 18.40 25.46 -2.50
C VAL A 43 19.39 26.63 -2.53
N GLU A 44 18.97 27.79 -3.01
CA GLU A 44 19.79 29.00 -3.03
C GLU A 44 20.09 29.52 -1.61
N LYS A 45 19.12 29.38 -0.68
CA LYS A 45 19.30 29.79 0.73
C LYS A 45 20.25 28.88 1.52
N ILE A 46 20.33 27.60 1.17
CA ILE A 46 21.23 26.64 1.82
C ILE A 46 22.65 26.66 1.22
N GLY A 47 22.91 27.55 0.25
CA GLY A 47 24.27 27.86 -0.22
C GLY A 47 24.67 27.27 -1.57
N PHE A 48 23.73 26.76 -2.37
CA PHE A 48 24.02 26.43 -3.78
C PHE A 48 23.96 27.69 -4.64
N GLU A 49 24.95 27.86 -5.52
CA GLU A 49 25.08 29.03 -6.41
C GLU A 49 23.95 29.14 -7.45
N SER A 50 23.39 28.00 -7.86
CA SER A 50 22.27 27.93 -8.80
C SER A 50 21.50 26.62 -8.67
N TRP A 51 20.27 26.60 -9.19
CA TRP A 51 19.48 25.38 -9.34
C TRP A 51 20.23 24.30 -10.13
N THR A 52 20.86 24.68 -11.23
CA THR A 52 21.65 23.76 -12.07
C THR A 52 22.76 23.09 -11.27
N ALA A 53 23.51 23.85 -10.49
CA ALA A 53 24.58 23.31 -9.65
C ALA A 53 24.07 22.28 -8.62
N TYR A 54 22.84 22.45 -8.12
CA TYR A 54 22.21 21.52 -7.19
C TYR A 54 21.77 20.21 -7.86
N VAL A 55 21.04 20.29 -8.98
CA VAL A 55 20.50 19.08 -9.63
C VAL A 55 21.56 18.25 -10.36
N THR A 56 22.66 18.87 -10.80
CA THR A 56 23.80 18.15 -11.42
C THR A 56 24.83 17.66 -10.40
N SER A 57 24.64 17.94 -9.11
CA SER A 57 25.58 17.52 -8.06
C SER A 57 25.44 16.03 -7.77
N SER A 58 26.51 15.27 -8.03
CA SER A 58 26.60 13.86 -7.63
C SER A 58 26.46 13.68 -6.13
N HIS A 59 27.05 14.59 -5.33
CA HIS A 59 26.94 14.57 -3.88
C HIS A 59 25.49 14.69 -3.39
N VAL A 60 24.70 15.59 -3.98
CA VAL A 60 23.27 15.73 -3.66
C VAL A 60 22.51 14.45 -4.01
N ASN A 61 22.76 13.89 -5.20
CA ASN A 61 22.13 12.64 -5.60
C ASN A 61 22.46 11.48 -4.66
N ASP A 62 23.72 11.35 -4.24
CA ASP A 62 24.17 10.30 -3.33
C ASP A 62 23.58 10.48 -1.92
N LEU A 63 23.44 11.73 -1.47
CA LEU A 63 22.75 12.04 -0.21
C LEU A 63 21.27 11.63 -0.27
N ILE A 64 20.57 11.97 -1.36
CA ILE A 64 19.17 11.55 -1.57
C ILE A 64 19.08 10.03 -1.55
N GLN A 65 19.96 9.34 -2.28
CA GLN A 65 20.00 7.88 -2.31
C GLN A 65 20.28 7.26 -0.92
N THR A 66 21.17 7.88 -0.16
CA THR A 66 21.49 7.48 1.22
C THR A 66 20.26 7.62 2.12
N VAL A 67 19.54 8.74 2.03
CA VAL A 67 18.29 8.96 2.77
C VAL A 67 17.22 7.93 2.41
N ILE A 68 17.05 7.62 1.12
CA ILE A 68 16.12 6.58 0.66
C ILE A 68 16.49 5.23 1.28
N THR A 69 17.75 4.82 1.17
CA THR A 69 18.23 3.55 1.73
C THR A 69 18.02 3.48 3.26
N TRP A 70 18.29 4.56 3.99
CA TRP A 70 18.05 4.63 5.44
C TRP A 70 16.56 4.51 5.82
N ASN A 71 15.66 5.11 5.04
CA ASN A 71 14.22 4.91 5.21
C ASN A 71 13.85 3.42 5.01
N GLY A 72 14.49 2.74 4.06
CA GLY A 72 14.33 1.30 3.86
C GLY A 72 14.74 0.47 5.08
N TYR A 73 15.92 0.73 5.65
CA TYR A 73 16.34 0.08 6.91
C TYR A 73 15.41 0.42 8.08
N TYR A 74 14.90 1.64 8.14
CA TYR A 74 13.92 2.03 9.14
C TYR A 74 12.61 1.23 9.00
N PHE A 75 12.17 0.93 7.79
CA PHE A 75 11.02 0.04 7.58
C PHE A 75 11.31 -1.41 8.01
N VAL A 76 12.54 -1.92 7.89
CA VAL A 76 12.93 -3.20 8.50
C VAL A 76 12.77 -3.13 10.03
N LEU A 77 13.25 -2.06 10.66
CA LEU A 77 13.07 -1.84 12.09
C LEU A 77 11.58 -1.77 12.48
N CYS A 78 10.74 -1.15 11.66
CA CYS A 78 9.28 -1.14 11.87
C CYS A 78 8.67 -2.55 11.80
N ALA A 79 9.09 -3.38 10.84
CA ALA A 79 8.61 -4.76 10.74
C ALA A 79 9.02 -5.60 11.96
N ILE A 80 10.26 -5.45 12.43
CA ILE A 80 10.75 -6.06 13.66
C ILE A 80 9.93 -5.56 14.86
N ALA A 81 9.69 -4.25 14.95
CA ALA A 81 8.87 -3.67 16.01
C ALA A 81 7.45 -4.26 16.00
N VAL A 82 6.80 -4.41 14.85
CA VAL A 82 5.48 -5.06 14.70
C VAL A 82 5.51 -6.53 15.14
N MET A 83 6.55 -7.28 14.74
CA MET A 83 6.71 -8.70 15.09
C MET A 83 6.75 -8.90 16.61
N PHE A 84 7.54 -8.08 17.30
CA PHE A 84 7.73 -8.18 18.75
C PHE A 84 6.72 -7.33 19.56
N TYR A 85 5.89 -6.53 18.90
CA TYR A 85 4.95 -5.64 19.57
C TYR A 85 3.97 -6.44 20.45
N LYS A 86 4.04 -6.13 21.75
CA LYS A 86 3.17 -6.61 22.83
C LYS A 86 2.82 -5.42 23.72
N TYR A 87 1.73 -5.55 24.49
CA TYR A 87 1.29 -4.48 25.39
C TYR A 87 2.32 -4.10 26.47
N SER A 88 3.25 -4.99 26.81
CA SER A 88 4.38 -4.70 27.71
C SER A 88 5.49 -3.86 27.06
N LEU A 89 5.60 -3.85 25.73
CA LEU A 89 6.62 -3.13 24.96
C LEU A 89 6.05 -1.89 24.28
N ARG A 90 5.32 -1.06 25.04
CA ARG A 90 4.56 0.08 24.48
C ARG A 90 5.43 1.11 23.77
N GLY A 91 6.73 1.18 24.06
CA GLY A 91 7.66 2.09 23.37
C GLY A 91 7.80 1.78 21.87
N LEU A 92 7.68 0.51 21.47
CA LEU A 92 7.78 0.10 20.07
C LEU A 92 6.70 0.72 19.17
N LYS A 93 5.58 1.17 19.74
CA LYS A 93 4.52 1.86 18.96
C LYS A 93 5.03 3.15 18.32
N TYR A 94 5.99 3.85 18.94
CA TYR A 94 6.51 5.11 18.40
C TYR A 94 7.38 4.87 17.17
N ILE A 95 8.12 3.76 17.12
CA ILE A 95 8.83 3.31 15.92
C ILE A 95 7.82 3.08 14.78
N ILE A 96 6.75 2.36 15.08
CA ILE A 96 5.71 2.06 14.09
C ILE A 96 4.99 3.34 13.64
N TYR A 97 4.67 4.27 14.55
CA TYR A 97 4.02 5.54 14.19
C TYR A 97 4.90 6.42 13.31
N PHE A 98 6.20 6.50 13.59
CA PHE A 98 7.10 7.21 12.69
C PHE A 98 7.22 6.50 11.33
N GLY A 99 7.19 5.15 11.31
CA GLY A 99 7.08 4.39 10.07
C GLY A 99 5.81 4.73 9.27
N VAL A 100 4.66 4.87 9.94
CA VAL A 100 3.40 5.32 9.31
C VAL A 100 3.53 6.73 8.76
N PHE A 101 4.20 7.64 9.48
CA PHE A 101 4.49 8.98 8.99
C PHE A 101 5.35 8.96 7.72
N LEU A 102 6.39 8.13 7.66
CA LEU A 102 7.21 7.96 6.45
C LEU A 102 6.41 7.36 5.28
N LEU A 103 5.50 6.41 5.54
CA LEU A 103 4.56 5.91 4.53
C LEU A 103 3.63 7.02 4.02
N ALA A 104 3.15 7.90 4.89
CA ALA A 104 2.33 9.05 4.48
C ALA A 104 3.12 9.98 3.55
N ILE A 105 4.37 10.31 3.88
CA ILE A 105 5.27 11.08 3.01
C ILE A 105 5.44 10.37 1.67
N LEU A 106 5.74 9.07 1.67
CA LEU A 106 5.88 8.28 0.45
C LEU A 106 4.65 8.40 -0.45
N PHE A 107 3.44 8.22 0.10
CA PHE A 107 2.22 8.29 -0.70
C PHE A 107 1.90 9.70 -1.19
N MET A 108 2.31 10.74 -0.46
CA MET A 108 2.24 12.12 -0.95
C MET A 108 3.20 12.33 -2.13
N LEU A 109 4.41 11.77 -2.07
CA LEU A 109 5.39 11.84 -3.17
C LEU A 109 4.92 11.05 -4.40
N GLU A 110 4.39 9.84 -4.22
CA GLU A 110 3.77 9.04 -5.30
C GLU A 110 2.57 9.78 -5.93
N THR A 111 1.79 10.49 -5.12
CA THR A 111 0.68 11.32 -5.63
C THR A 111 1.18 12.52 -6.42
N LYS A 112 2.27 13.16 -5.99
CA LYS A 112 2.92 14.25 -6.73
C LYS A 112 3.46 13.76 -8.08
N GLU A 113 4.05 12.57 -8.12
CA GLU A 113 4.56 11.94 -9.35
C GLU A 113 3.43 11.70 -10.36
N ARG A 114 2.20 11.48 -9.88
CA ARG A 114 0.98 11.41 -10.69
C ARG A 114 0.23 12.73 -10.77
N PHE A 115 0.92 13.86 -10.86
CA PHE A 115 0.32 15.18 -11.06
C PHE A 115 -0.79 15.54 -10.05
N TYR A 116 -0.65 15.08 -8.80
CA TYR A 116 -1.60 15.30 -7.71
C TYR A 116 -2.99 14.65 -7.88
N GLU A 117 -3.08 13.56 -8.64
CA GLU A 117 -4.27 12.72 -8.65
C GLU A 117 -4.54 12.12 -7.26
N MET A 118 -5.47 12.71 -6.50
CA MET A 118 -5.77 12.30 -5.12
C MET A 118 -6.24 10.84 -4.99
N GLY A 119 -6.74 10.26 -6.08
CA GLY A 119 -7.02 8.82 -6.17
C GLY A 119 -5.82 7.97 -5.80
N MET A 120 -4.60 8.39 -6.15
CA MET A 120 -3.36 7.66 -5.84
C MET A 120 -3.14 7.57 -4.34
N PHE A 121 -3.21 8.69 -3.62
CA PHE A 121 -3.05 8.71 -2.16
C PHE A 121 -4.05 7.77 -1.47
N PHE A 122 -5.31 7.81 -1.93
CA PHE A 122 -6.38 7.03 -1.35
C PHE A 122 -6.36 5.54 -1.76
N GLU A 123 -5.81 5.19 -2.92
CA GLU A 123 -5.48 3.81 -3.27
C GLU A 123 -4.54 3.19 -2.22
N HIS A 124 -3.59 3.98 -1.71
CA HIS A 124 -2.64 3.55 -0.68
C HIS A 124 -3.19 3.60 0.75
N SER A 125 -4.46 3.97 0.96
CA SER A 125 -5.06 4.10 2.29
C SER A 125 -4.98 2.81 3.12
N VAL A 126 -5.16 1.63 2.51
CA VAL A 126 -5.00 0.34 3.21
C VAL A 126 -3.57 0.14 3.69
N GLN A 127 -2.57 0.47 2.87
CA GLN A 127 -1.16 0.36 3.26
C GLN A 127 -0.83 1.31 4.42
N LEU A 128 -1.36 2.53 4.37
CA LEU A 128 -1.14 3.54 5.42
C LEU A 128 -1.79 3.14 6.75
N MET A 129 -3.03 2.66 6.72
CA MET A 129 -3.84 2.44 7.92
C MET A 129 -3.60 1.09 8.57
N THR A 130 -3.09 0.09 7.85
CA THR A 130 -2.91 -1.27 8.38
C THR A 130 -2.02 -1.34 9.63
N PRO A 131 -0.85 -0.68 9.71
CA PRO A 131 -0.06 -0.67 10.94
C PRO A 131 -0.80 -0.02 12.12
N LEU A 132 -1.64 0.98 11.85
CA LEU A 132 -2.49 1.61 12.89
C LEU A 132 -3.59 0.66 13.36
N PHE A 133 -4.26 -0.05 12.44
CA PHE A 133 -5.23 -1.09 12.79
C PHE A 133 -4.61 -2.16 13.69
N PHE A 134 -3.38 -2.58 13.39
CA PHE A 134 -2.64 -3.53 14.22
C PHE A 134 -2.43 -2.99 15.65
N ILE A 135 -1.91 -1.77 15.79
CA ILE A 135 -1.68 -1.16 17.12
C ILE A 135 -2.99 -1.02 17.89
N TRP A 136 -4.04 -0.49 17.26
CA TRP A 136 -5.34 -0.30 17.90
C TRP A 136 -5.99 -1.62 18.30
N ALA A 137 -5.82 -2.67 17.50
CA ALA A 137 -6.31 -4.00 17.79
C ALA A 137 -5.56 -4.68 18.95
N VAL A 138 -4.24 -4.50 19.05
CA VAL A 138 -3.43 -5.10 20.13
C VAL A 138 -3.61 -4.35 21.45
N ASN A 139 -3.62 -3.01 21.41
CA ASN A 139 -3.78 -2.19 22.61
C ASN A 139 -5.23 -2.00 23.05
N GLU A 140 -6.19 -2.41 22.21
CA GLU A 140 -7.63 -2.25 22.44
C GLU A 140 -8.06 -0.79 22.67
N THR A 141 -7.31 0.15 22.09
CA THR A 141 -7.56 1.61 22.23
C THR A 141 -8.80 2.06 21.49
N VAL A 142 -9.29 1.26 20.53
CA VAL A 142 -10.49 1.54 19.74
C VAL A 142 -11.46 0.40 19.90
N HIS A 143 -12.70 0.72 20.28
CA HIS A 143 -13.77 -0.27 20.40
C HIS A 143 -13.94 -1.05 19.08
N ARG A 144 -14.16 -2.36 19.19
CA ARG A 144 -14.17 -3.30 18.04
C ARG A 144 -15.10 -2.89 16.90
N ASN A 145 -16.30 -2.40 17.21
CA ASN A 145 -17.25 -1.92 16.18
C ASN A 145 -16.75 -0.66 15.47
N ARG A 146 -16.07 0.25 16.19
CA ARG A 146 -15.49 1.46 15.62
C ARG A 146 -14.27 1.11 14.76
N LEU A 147 -13.42 0.19 15.21
CA LEU A 147 -12.31 -0.34 14.43
C LEU A 147 -12.82 -0.97 13.12
N LEU A 148 -13.82 -1.85 13.20
CA LEU A 148 -14.43 -2.46 12.03
C LEU A 148 -14.99 -1.42 11.06
N PHE A 149 -15.68 -0.39 11.56
CA PHE A 149 -16.20 0.69 10.72
C PHE A 149 -15.08 1.47 10.01
N ILE A 150 -14.01 1.85 10.73
CA ILE A 150 -12.87 2.54 10.13
C ILE A 150 -12.21 1.65 9.06
N MET A 151 -12.03 0.35 9.33
CA MET A 151 -11.49 -0.60 8.36
C MET A 151 -12.39 -0.68 7.11
N LYS A 152 -13.72 -0.69 7.25
CA LYS A 152 -14.65 -0.64 6.10
C LYS A 152 -14.46 0.62 5.28
N CYS A 153 -14.39 1.79 5.92
CA CYS A 153 -14.16 3.06 5.23
C CYS A 153 -12.83 3.05 4.47
N THR A 154 -11.75 2.57 5.08
CA THR A 154 -10.44 2.47 4.42
C THR A 154 -10.47 1.50 3.23
N MET A 155 -11.06 0.32 3.38
CA MET A 155 -11.18 -0.63 2.28
C MET A 155 -12.02 -0.08 1.13
N ALA A 156 -13.17 0.52 1.43
CA ALA A 156 -14.03 1.12 0.43
C ALA A 156 -13.34 2.27 -0.30
N LEU A 157 -12.60 3.12 0.41
CA LEU A 157 -11.83 4.21 -0.17
C LEU A 157 -10.73 3.68 -1.12
N CYS A 158 -9.96 2.69 -0.68
CA CYS A 158 -8.92 2.04 -1.47
C CYS A 158 -9.49 1.40 -2.75
N PHE A 159 -10.51 0.53 -2.62
CA PHE A 159 -11.09 -0.19 -3.75
C PHE A 159 -11.84 0.76 -4.71
N THR A 160 -12.51 1.80 -4.20
CA THR A 160 -13.14 2.80 -5.05
C THR A 160 -12.09 3.57 -5.85
N CYS A 161 -11.00 4.03 -5.22
CA CYS A 161 -9.95 4.74 -5.97
C CYS A 161 -9.24 3.84 -6.97
N HIS A 162 -8.99 2.58 -6.60
CA HIS A 162 -8.47 1.56 -7.51
C HIS A 162 -9.41 1.33 -8.70
N ALA A 163 -10.72 1.28 -8.46
CA ALA A 163 -11.72 1.15 -9.50
C ALA A 163 -11.74 2.35 -10.47
N LEU A 164 -11.61 3.58 -9.96
CA LEU A 164 -11.54 4.77 -10.82
C LEU A 164 -10.35 4.70 -11.79
N TYR A 165 -9.20 4.20 -11.33
CA TYR A 165 -8.04 3.93 -12.19
C TYR A 165 -8.32 2.81 -13.20
N ALA A 166 -8.94 1.71 -12.78
CA ALA A 166 -9.28 0.60 -13.66
C ALA A 166 -10.30 1.01 -14.74
N LEU A 167 -11.25 1.88 -14.41
CA LEU A 167 -12.24 2.43 -15.34
C LEU A 167 -11.61 3.48 -16.28
N GLY A 168 -10.59 4.21 -15.82
CA GLY A 168 -10.00 5.32 -16.56
C GLY A 168 -10.84 6.61 -16.51
N PHE A 169 -11.62 6.79 -15.43
CA PHE A 169 -12.37 8.03 -15.18
C PHE A 169 -12.53 8.26 -13.67
N PRO A 170 -12.31 9.50 -13.15
CA PRO A 170 -11.85 10.70 -13.86
C PRO A 170 -10.33 10.68 -14.15
N TYR A 171 -9.60 9.71 -13.63
CA TYR A 171 -8.15 9.60 -13.77
C TYR A 171 -7.76 8.79 -14.99
N PHE A 172 -6.56 9.03 -15.50
CA PHE A 172 -6.01 8.21 -16.56
C PHE A 172 -5.71 6.80 -16.04
N ARG A 173 -6.11 5.81 -16.82
CA ARG A 173 -5.75 4.42 -16.55
C ARG A 173 -4.23 4.25 -16.67
N PRO A 174 -3.54 3.73 -15.65
CA PRO A 174 -2.12 3.44 -15.77
C PRO A 174 -1.88 2.38 -16.86
N GLY A 175 -0.99 2.66 -17.82
CA GLY A 175 -0.63 1.72 -18.89
C GLY A 175 -0.20 0.35 -18.34
N ILE A 176 0.52 0.36 -17.23
CA ILE A 176 0.96 -0.86 -16.55
C ILE A 176 -0.19 -1.79 -16.11
N PHE A 177 -1.40 -1.28 -15.84
CA PHE A 177 -2.54 -2.16 -15.51
C PHE A 177 -3.02 -2.90 -16.76
N VAL A 178 -2.99 -2.22 -17.92
CA VAL A 178 -3.34 -2.81 -19.22
C VAL A 178 -2.29 -3.85 -19.59
N ASP A 179 -1.00 -3.49 -19.52
CA ASP A 179 0.12 -4.39 -19.81
C ASP A 179 0.09 -5.64 -18.92
N MET A 180 -0.13 -5.46 -17.61
CA MET A 180 -0.23 -6.60 -16.69
C MET A 180 -1.39 -7.53 -17.06
N THR A 181 -2.55 -6.96 -17.40
CA THR A 181 -3.73 -7.75 -17.80
C THR A 181 -3.48 -8.50 -19.10
N ILE A 182 -2.83 -7.86 -20.08
CA ILE A 182 -2.43 -8.49 -21.35
C ILE A 182 -1.47 -9.66 -21.07
N ASN A 183 -0.46 -9.45 -20.24
CA ASN A 183 0.56 -10.45 -19.97
C ASN A 183 0.03 -11.65 -19.19
N THR A 184 -0.87 -11.42 -18.24
CA THR A 184 -1.43 -12.48 -17.38
C THR A 184 -2.50 -13.30 -18.08
N PHE A 185 -3.37 -12.66 -18.88
CA PHE A 185 -4.49 -13.35 -19.53
C PHE A 185 -4.24 -13.66 -21.02
N HIS A 186 -3.14 -13.16 -21.60
CA HIS A 186 -2.81 -13.30 -23.02
C HIS A 186 -3.93 -12.82 -23.96
N ILE A 187 -4.53 -11.68 -23.62
CA ILE A 187 -5.63 -11.06 -24.38
C ILE A 187 -5.19 -9.77 -25.07
N SER A 188 -5.95 -9.35 -26.09
CA SER A 188 -5.71 -8.04 -26.74
C SER A 188 -5.90 -6.87 -25.78
N GLU A 189 -5.32 -5.72 -26.10
CA GLU A 189 -5.49 -4.47 -25.33
C GLU A 189 -6.97 -4.11 -25.14
N LYS A 190 -7.79 -4.24 -26.18
CA LYS A 190 -9.25 -4.02 -26.09
C LYS A 190 -9.89 -4.98 -25.08
N GLY A 191 -9.46 -6.25 -25.07
CA GLY A 191 -9.89 -7.25 -24.10
C GLY A 191 -9.47 -6.88 -22.67
N ALA A 192 -8.21 -6.48 -22.47
CA ALA A 192 -7.70 -6.01 -21.19
C ALA A 192 -8.47 -4.79 -20.68
N ILE A 193 -8.80 -3.85 -21.57
CA ILE A 193 -9.58 -2.68 -21.20
C ILE A 193 -10.98 -3.07 -20.70
N HIS A 194 -11.65 -3.98 -21.41
CA HIS A 194 -12.97 -4.48 -21.03
C HIS A 194 -12.95 -5.25 -19.71
N PHE A 195 -11.92 -6.08 -19.50
CA PHE A 195 -11.72 -6.80 -18.25
C PHE A 195 -11.54 -5.83 -17.07
N LEU A 196 -10.64 -4.85 -17.21
CA LEU A 196 -10.39 -3.85 -16.18
C LEU A 196 -11.65 -3.01 -15.86
N ASN A 197 -12.45 -2.67 -16.87
CA ASN A 197 -13.73 -1.99 -16.64
C ASN A 197 -14.68 -2.85 -15.80
N THR A 198 -14.76 -4.14 -16.11
CA THR A 198 -15.59 -5.09 -15.37
C THR A 198 -15.13 -5.17 -13.91
N MET A 199 -13.82 -5.32 -13.69
CA MET A 199 -13.26 -5.38 -12.34
C MET A 199 -13.45 -4.07 -11.57
N GLY A 200 -13.28 -2.91 -12.23
CA GLY A 200 -13.55 -1.60 -11.61
C GLY A 200 -15.00 -1.45 -11.16
N VAL A 201 -15.98 -1.88 -11.97
CA VAL A 201 -17.39 -1.87 -11.56
C VAL A 201 -17.62 -2.79 -10.34
N LEU A 202 -17.03 -3.99 -10.35
CA LEU A 202 -17.13 -4.92 -9.23
C LEU A 202 -16.49 -4.37 -7.94
N ASP A 203 -15.36 -3.67 -8.04
CA ASP A 203 -14.70 -3.02 -6.90
C ASP A 203 -15.58 -1.93 -6.26
N ILE A 204 -16.30 -1.14 -7.07
CA ILE A 204 -17.28 -0.15 -6.57
C ILE A 204 -18.45 -0.86 -5.90
N ILE A 205 -19.02 -1.88 -6.54
CA ILE A 205 -20.15 -2.65 -5.98
C ILE A 205 -19.75 -3.27 -4.64
N ALA A 206 -18.56 -3.89 -4.57
CA ALA A 206 -18.06 -4.48 -3.34
C ALA A 206 -17.83 -3.43 -2.25
N SER A 207 -17.28 -2.25 -2.61
CA SER A 207 -17.07 -1.14 -1.68
C SER A 207 -18.37 -0.65 -1.05
N ILE A 208 -19.44 -0.54 -1.82
CA ILE A 208 -20.78 -0.16 -1.34
C ILE A 208 -21.39 -1.30 -0.52
N ALA A 209 -21.36 -2.53 -1.05
CA ALA A 209 -21.94 -3.72 -0.43
C ALA A 209 -21.31 -4.05 0.94
N LEU A 210 -20.07 -3.63 1.18
CA LEU A 210 -19.34 -3.81 2.44
C LEU A 210 -20.06 -3.18 3.65
N PHE A 211 -20.87 -2.14 3.43
CA PHE A 211 -21.58 -1.44 4.51
C PHE A 211 -22.90 -2.09 4.93
N PHE A 212 -23.47 -2.99 4.12
CA PHE A 212 -24.75 -3.63 4.43
C PHE A 212 -24.56 -5.02 5.03
N ARG A 213 -25.21 -5.29 6.18
CA ARG A 213 -25.03 -6.53 6.94
C ARG A 213 -25.32 -7.82 6.15
N LYS A 214 -26.25 -7.77 5.19
CA LYS A 214 -26.62 -8.93 4.35
C LYS A 214 -25.55 -9.26 3.30
N THR A 215 -24.83 -8.24 2.80
CA THR A 215 -23.89 -8.37 1.68
C THR A 215 -22.44 -8.23 2.09
N GLU A 216 -22.14 -7.78 3.32
CA GLU A 216 -20.76 -7.50 3.76
C GLU A 216 -19.83 -8.72 3.66
N LYS A 217 -20.32 -9.94 3.89
CA LYS A 217 -19.49 -11.15 3.76
C LYS A 217 -19.19 -11.50 2.30
N ILE A 218 -20.17 -11.30 1.42
CA ILE A 218 -20.01 -11.53 -0.02
C ILE A 218 -18.98 -10.54 -0.59
N ALA A 219 -19.12 -9.25 -0.22
CA ALA A 219 -18.15 -8.22 -0.56
C ALA A 219 -16.74 -8.57 -0.05
N LEU A 220 -16.62 -9.07 1.18
CA LEU A 220 -15.33 -9.49 1.73
C LEU A 220 -14.74 -10.69 1.00
N TYR A 221 -15.51 -11.69 0.59
CA TYR A 221 -14.97 -12.81 -0.20
C TYR A 221 -14.38 -12.32 -1.51
N TYR A 222 -15.09 -11.43 -2.20
CA TYR A 222 -14.57 -10.78 -3.40
C TYR A 222 -13.27 -10.00 -3.11
N MET A 223 -13.28 -9.10 -2.12
CA MET A 223 -12.11 -8.28 -1.77
C MET A 223 -10.90 -9.12 -1.33
N ILE A 224 -11.13 -10.24 -0.62
CA ILE A 224 -10.07 -11.19 -0.24
C ILE A 224 -9.47 -11.82 -1.49
N ALA A 225 -10.30 -12.42 -2.34
CA ALA A 225 -9.84 -13.12 -3.54
C ALA A 225 -9.14 -12.14 -4.50
N TRP A 226 -9.80 -11.03 -4.81
CA TRP A 226 -9.28 -10.02 -5.73
C TRP A 226 -8.04 -9.32 -5.19
N GLY A 227 -8.01 -9.00 -3.89
CA GLY A 227 -6.85 -8.42 -3.23
C GLY A 227 -5.62 -9.33 -3.24
N PHE A 228 -5.79 -10.66 -3.16
CA PHE A 228 -4.67 -11.60 -3.32
C PHE A 228 -4.27 -11.80 -4.77
N ILE A 229 -5.23 -11.95 -5.69
CA ILE A 229 -4.95 -12.12 -7.12
C ILE A 229 -4.18 -10.92 -7.64
N SER A 230 -4.69 -9.70 -7.42
CA SER A 230 -4.01 -8.46 -7.85
C SER A 230 -2.65 -8.26 -7.20
N ALA A 231 -2.44 -8.72 -5.96
CA ALA A 231 -1.12 -8.67 -5.33
C ALA A 231 -0.14 -9.66 -5.99
N LEU A 232 -0.56 -10.89 -6.28
CA LEU A 232 0.28 -11.89 -6.94
C LEU A 232 0.61 -11.49 -8.39
N ASP A 233 -0.38 -10.90 -9.08
CA ASP A 233 -0.24 -10.43 -10.45
C ASP A 233 0.90 -9.43 -10.62
N ARG A 234 1.19 -8.62 -9.59
CA ARG A 234 2.33 -7.67 -9.59
C ARG A 234 3.68 -8.33 -9.82
N THR A 235 3.82 -9.60 -9.46
CA THR A 235 5.02 -10.40 -9.77
C THR A 235 4.79 -11.21 -11.03
N TYR A 236 3.68 -11.95 -11.10
CA TYR A 236 3.42 -12.89 -12.19
C TYR A 236 3.38 -12.25 -13.59
N ALA A 237 2.77 -11.06 -13.72
CA ALA A 237 2.58 -10.39 -15.01
C ALA A 237 3.89 -9.96 -15.71
N PHE A 238 5.02 -9.98 -15.01
CA PHE A 238 6.34 -9.66 -15.55
C PHE A 238 7.26 -10.88 -15.59
N TYR A 239 6.71 -12.08 -15.44
CA TYR A 239 7.50 -13.30 -15.53
C TYR A 239 7.78 -13.64 -16.99
N TYR A 240 9.07 -13.58 -17.36
CA TYR A 240 9.56 -14.05 -18.63
C TYR A 240 10.44 -15.29 -18.39
N PRO A 241 10.17 -16.45 -19.01
CA PRO A 241 10.95 -17.68 -18.79
C PRO A 241 12.45 -17.54 -19.07
N GLN A 242 12.85 -16.52 -19.84
CA GLN A 242 14.23 -16.22 -20.20
C GLN A 242 15.00 -15.48 -19.09
N LEU A 243 14.31 -14.90 -18.10
CA LEU A 243 14.95 -14.18 -17.00
C LEU A 243 15.35 -15.12 -15.86
N PRO A 244 16.56 -14.99 -15.30
CA PRO A 244 16.94 -15.69 -14.09
C PRO A 244 15.96 -15.43 -12.94
N ILE A 245 15.51 -16.49 -12.27
CA ILE A 245 14.43 -16.40 -11.27
C ILE A 245 14.80 -15.49 -10.08
N ASN A 246 16.09 -15.42 -9.73
CA ASN A 246 16.62 -14.54 -8.69
C ASN A 246 16.52 -13.06 -9.05
N GLU A 247 16.77 -12.70 -10.32
CA GLU A 247 16.65 -11.32 -10.80
C GLU A 247 15.17 -10.92 -10.89
N PHE A 248 14.35 -11.79 -11.46
CA PHE A 248 12.90 -11.60 -11.55
C PHE A 248 12.24 -11.40 -10.17
N LEU A 249 12.48 -12.31 -9.22
CA LEU A 249 11.95 -12.17 -7.86
C LEU A 249 12.56 -10.96 -7.14
N GLY A 250 13.84 -10.68 -7.41
CA GLY A 250 14.55 -9.47 -6.99
C GLY A 250 13.77 -8.19 -7.30
N GLN A 251 13.26 -8.12 -8.52
CA GLN A 251 12.62 -6.95 -9.11
C GLN A 251 11.16 -6.80 -8.72
N TYR A 252 10.37 -7.87 -8.74
CA TYR A 252 8.91 -7.72 -8.62
C TYR A 252 8.32 -8.21 -7.30
N LEU A 253 8.94 -9.18 -6.61
CA LEU A 253 8.32 -9.84 -5.45
C LEU A 253 7.96 -8.87 -4.32
N HIS A 254 8.79 -7.84 -4.11
CA HIS A 254 8.55 -6.84 -3.08
C HIS A 254 7.22 -6.10 -3.28
N THR A 255 6.78 -5.92 -4.53
CA THR A 255 5.50 -5.29 -4.87
C THR A 255 4.30 -6.15 -4.48
N THR A 256 4.39 -7.46 -4.69
CA THR A 256 3.41 -8.41 -4.16
C THR A 256 3.36 -8.33 -2.64
N ILE A 257 4.52 -8.36 -1.97
CA ILE A 257 4.61 -8.38 -0.51
C ILE A 257 3.90 -7.17 0.12
N TYR A 258 4.21 -5.93 -0.28
CA TYR A 258 3.52 -4.77 0.33
C TYR A 258 2.05 -4.64 -0.13
N ARG A 259 1.65 -5.27 -1.25
CA ARG A 259 0.25 -5.30 -1.71
C ARG A 259 -0.58 -6.40 -1.03
N LEU A 260 -0.01 -7.40 -0.38
CA LEU A 260 -0.76 -8.46 0.34
C LEU A 260 -1.78 -7.90 1.35
N GLY A 261 -1.58 -6.68 1.85
CA GLY A 261 -2.55 -5.97 2.69
C GLY A 261 -3.95 -5.87 2.08
N HIS A 262 -4.08 -5.80 0.75
CA HIS A 262 -5.35 -5.69 0.04
C HIS A 262 -6.22 -6.95 0.22
N GLY A 263 -5.62 -8.14 0.37
CA GLY A 263 -6.33 -9.38 0.71
C GLY A 263 -6.36 -9.67 2.21
N LEU A 264 -5.27 -9.36 2.95
CA LEU A 264 -5.16 -9.67 4.37
C LEU A 264 -6.06 -8.80 5.26
N VAL A 265 -6.25 -7.52 4.95
CA VAL A 265 -7.11 -6.63 5.76
C VAL A 265 -8.59 -7.05 5.68
N PRO A 266 -9.16 -7.31 4.49
CA PRO A 266 -10.48 -7.93 4.37
C PRO A 266 -10.60 -9.27 5.11
N LEU A 267 -9.57 -10.11 5.08
CA LEU A 267 -9.55 -11.36 5.83
C LEU A 267 -9.61 -11.12 7.35
N ALA A 268 -8.90 -10.10 7.85
CA ALA A 268 -9.00 -9.69 9.26
C ALA A 268 -10.42 -9.20 9.61
N MET A 269 -11.05 -8.42 8.72
CA MET A 269 -12.43 -7.95 8.88
C MET A 269 -13.44 -9.10 8.89
N TYR A 270 -13.24 -10.11 8.05
CA TYR A 270 -14.07 -11.31 8.03
C TYR A 270 -14.03 -12.04 9.38
N PHE A 271 -12.85 -12.22 9.98
CA PHE A 271 -12.76 -12.78 11.33
C PHE A 271 -13.46 -11.89 12.37
N LEU A 272 -13.33 -10.56 12.26
CA LEU A 272 -14.03 -9.63 13.14
C LEU A 272 -15.56 -9.81 13.09
N ILE A 273 -16.12 -9.85 11.87
CA ILE A 273 -17.55 -10.04 11.64
C ILE A 273 -18.02 -11.44 12.09
N LYS A 274 -17.21 -12.48 11.84
CA LYS A 274 -17.54 -13.84 12.25
C LYS A 274 -17.70 -13.97 13.77
N ASP A 275 -16.84 -13.35 14.57
CA ASP A 275 -17.05 -13.43 16.03
C ASP A 275 -18.21 -12.55 16.50
N ARG A 276 -18.49 -11.43 15.81
CA ARG A 276 -19.66 -10.58 16.09
C ARG A 276 -20.96 -11.37 15.91
N ASP A 277 -21.06 -12.17 14.85
CA ASP A 277 -22.27 -12.94 14.54
C ASP A 277 -22.46 -14.17 15.45
N LYS A 278 -21.39 -14.71 16.04
CA LYS A 278 -21.48 -15.87 16.93
C LYS A 278 -22.00 -15.53 18.34
N GLY A 279 -22.31 -14.27 18.64
CA GLY A 279 -22.76 -13.85 19.97
C GLY A 279 -21.79 -14.20 21.10
N ARG A 280 -20.54 -14.54 20.79
CA ARG A 280 -19.54 -14.92 21.79
C ARG A 280 -19.31 -13.72 22.70
N LYS A 281 -19.62 -13.88 23.99
CA LYS A 281 -19.11 -12.99 25.04
C LYS A 281 -17.58 -12.99 24.92
N ILE A 282 -17.07 -11.79 24.77
CA ILE A 282 -15.67 -11.47 24.50
C ILE A 282 -14.89 -11.87 25.76
N VAL A 283 -14.04 -12.89 25.66
CA VAL A 283 -13.13 -13.26 26.74
C VAL A 283 -11.87 -12.40 26.56
N TRP A 284 -11.59 -11.60 27.59
CA TRP A 284 -10.43 -10.71 27.72
C TRP A 284 -9.11 -11.49 27.68
#